data_AF-A0A806UB03-F1
#
_entry.id   AF-A0A806UB03-F1
#
_cell.length_a   1.000
_cell.length_b   1.000
_cell.length_c   1.000
_cell.angle_alpha   90.00
_cell.angle_beta   90.00
_cell.angle_gamma   90.00
#
_symmetry.space_group_name_H-M   'P 1'
#
loop_
_entity.id
_entity.type
_entity.pdbx_description
1 polymer ?
#
loop_
_entity_poly.entity_id
_entity_poly.type
_entity_poly.pdbx_seq_one_letter_code
_entity_poly.pdbx_strand_id
1 'polypeptide(L)'
;MRKIKRLLFLFICIAVVIVAYEMIRYPIENNAASVQQHLRNWEHKESIDGSARITLQDFKRVDHSNTYIALFSIPGDKEGMAVLKQGWNKRLRIEVSTKMSNLVDYDDIHTNKGTYALFTGTNRSKQIERVKAALVHDTYTIDAAVPKSDYFVLYEKIPSHIKHPFPATTTLLDKAGDDITVKEFMDQELRE
;
A
#
# COMPACT_ATOMS: atom_id res chain seq x y z
N MET A 1 10.27 -7.67 51.14
CA MET A 1 10.31 -8.75 50.13
C MET A 1 8.93 -9.17 49.59
N ARG A 2 7.92 -9.51 50.40
CA ARG A 2 6.57 -9.89 49.89
C ARG A 2 5.90 -8.84 49.00
N LYS A 3 5.99 -7.55 49.36
CA LYS A 3 5.44 -6.44 48.55
C LYS A 3 6.15 -6.31 47.19
N ILE A 4 7.47 -6.47 47.15
CA ILE A 4 8.28 -6.45 45.92
C ILE A 4 7.93 -7.63 45.01
N LYS A 5 7.76 -8.85 45.57
CA LYS A 5 7.32 -10.02 44.79
C LYS A 5 5.92 -9.83 44.18
N ARG A 6 4.98 -9.22 44.92
CA ARG A 6 3.64 -8.88 44.40
C ARG A 6 3.70 -7.82 43.30
N LEU A 7 4.55 -6.80 43.46
CA LEU A 7 4.75 -5.76 42.45
C LEU A 7 5.35 -6.35 41.16
N LEU A 8 6.37 -7.21 41.29
CA LEU A 8 6.99 -7.90 40.15
C LEU A 8 6.00 -8.81 39.43
N PHE A 9 5.18 -9.56 40.17
CA PHE A 9 4.11 -10.36 39.57
C PHE A 9 3.11 -9.51 38.79
N LEU A 10 2.68 -8.37 39.35
CA LEU A 10 1.79 -7.43 38.66
C LEU A 10 2.41 -6.93 37.35
N PHE A 11 3.70 -6.54 37.35
CA PHE A 11 4.40 -6.12 36.14
C PHE A 11 4.45 -7.21 35.08
N ILE A 12 4.67 -8.47 35.47
CA ILE A 12 4.64 -9.62 34.55
C ILE A 12 3.25 -9.79 33.96
N CYS A 13 2.18 -9.74 34.76
CA CYS A 13 0.81 -9.83 34.25
C CYS A 13 0.50 -8.72 33.24
N ILE A 14 0.90 -7.48 33.53
CA ILE A 14 0.73 -6.35 32.61
C ILE A 14 1.50 -6.59 31.30
N ALA A 15 2.76 -7.05 31.40
CA ALA A 15 3.57 -7.36 30.22
C ALA A 15 2.93 -8.45 29.35
N VAL A 16 2.39 -9.51 29.96
CA VAL A 16 1.69 -10.58 29.24
C VAL A 16 0.47 -10.05 28.50
N VAL A 17 -0.33 -9.18 29.13
CA VAL A 17 -1.51 -8.56 28.49
C VAL A 17 -1.09 -7.70 27.30
N ILE A 18 -0.04 -6.90 27.43
CA ILE A 18 0.48 -6.05 26.35
C ILE A 18 0.95 -6.90 25.16
N VAL A 19 1.70 -7.97 25.42
CA VAL A 19 2.20 -8.88 24.37
C VAL A 19 1.03 -9.59 23.67
N ALA A 20 0.06 -10.10 24.43
CA ALA A 20 -1.11 -10.76 23.87
C ALA A 20 -1.94 -9.81 22.99
N TYR A 21 -2.15 -8.57 23.46
CA TYR A 21 -2.84 -7.55 22.68
C TYR A 21 -2.13 -7.25 21.35
N GLU A 22 -0.79 -7.13 21.35
CA GLU A 22 -0.04 -6.89 20.12
C GLU A 22 -0.17 -8.06 19.13
N MET A 23 -0.14 -9.31 19.62
CA MET A 23 -0.31 -10.49 18.76
C MET A 23 -1.69 -10.53 18.09
N ILE A 24 -2.73 -10.12 18.81
CA ILE A 24 -4.10 -10.03 18.25
C ILE A 24 -4.17 -8.90 17.23
N ARG A 25 -3.56 -7.75 17.52
CA ARG A 25 -3.60 -6.56 16.66
C ARG A 25 -2.79 -6.72 15.38
N TYR A 26 -1.69 -7.47 15.41
CA TYR A 26 -0.79 -7.71 14.27
C TYR A 26 -0.70 -9.23 13.98
N PRO A 27 -1.72 -9.82 13.36
CA PRO A 27 -1.78 -11.27 13.19
C PRO A 27 -0.95 -11.79 12.00
N ILE A 28 -0.53 -10.92 11.07
CA ILE A 28 0.00 -11.35 9.77
C ILE A 28 1.52 -11.49 9.85
N GLU A 29 2.09 -12.62 9.45
CA GLU A 29 3.55 -12.71 9.32
C GLU A 29 4.05 -11.86 8.15
N ASN A 30 5.26 -11.31 8.28
CA ASN A 30 5.85 -10.43 7.28
C ASN A 30 6.46 -11.23 6.12
N ASN A 31 5.60 -11.94 5.38
CA ASN A 31 5.94 -12.67 4.17
C ASN A 31 4.75 -12.67 3.19
N ALA A 32 5.06 -12.80 1.89
CA ALA A 32 4.08 -12.71 0.81
C ALA A 32 2.93 -13.72 0.94
N ALA A 33 3.23 -14.97 1.31
CA ALA A 33 2.22 -16.02 1.45
C ALA A 33 1.19 -15.69 2.54
N SER A 34 1.66 -15.21 3.71
CA SER A 34 0.80 -14.83 4.83
C SER A 34 -0.02 -13.60 4.51
N VAL A 35 0.56 -12.61 3.83
CA VAL A 35 -0.14 -11.40 3.36
C VAL A 35 -1.25 -11.79 2.39
N GLN A 36 -0.97 -12.59 1.37
CA GLN A 36 -1.97 -13.04 0.41
C GLN A 36 -3.13 -13.78 1.09
N GLN A 37 -2.84 -14.69 2.03
CA GLN A 37 -3.90 -15.42 2.75
C GLN A 37 -4.79 -14.48 3.57
N HIS A 38 -4.21 -13.48 4.22
CA HIS A 38 -4.99 -12.53 5.00
C HIS A 38 -5.77 -11.55 4.12
N LEU A 39 -5.26 -11.17 2.95
CA LEU A 39 -6.01 -10.40 1.97
C LEU A 39 -7.23 -11.17 1.49
N ARG A 40 -7.09 -12.47 1.18
CA ARG A 40 -8.24 -13.33 0.81
C ARG A 40 -9.34 -13.29 1.87
N ASN A 41 -8.93 -13.38 3.15
CA ASN A 41 -9.87 -13.34 4.27
C ASN A 41 -10.46 -11.94 4.48
N TRP A 42 -9.70 -10.87 4.20
CA TRP A 42 -10.14 -9.49 4.33
C TRP A 42 -11.24 -9.17 3.33
N GLU A 43 -11.00 -9.39 2.04
CA GLU A 43 -12.00 -9.13 1.00
C GLU A 43 -13.19 -10.08 1.10
N HIS A 44 -13.01 -11.31 1.59
CA HIS A 44 -14.13 -12.22 1.81
C HIS A 44 -15.11 -11.71 2.88
N LYS A 45 -14.66 -10.91 3.85
CA LYS A 45 -15.58 -10.27 4.80
C LYS A 45 -16.46 -9.23 4.12
N GLU A 46 -16.03 -8.69 2.99
CA GLU A 46 -16.76 -7.67 2.22
C GLU A 46 -17.50 -8.24 1.00
N SER A 47 -17.16 -9.46 0.54
CA SER A 47 -17.80 -10.10 -0.62
C SER A 47 -18.87 -11.14 -0.24
N ILE A 48 -20.06 -11.00 -0.85
CA ILE A 48 -21.22 -11.87 -0.63
C ILE A 48 -21.01 -13.28 -1.24
N ASP A 49 -20.16 -13.41 -2.25
CA ASP A 49 -20.13 -14.57 -3.15
C ASP A 49 -19.03 -15.61 -2.90
N GLY A 50 -18.33 -15.55 -1.77
CA GLY A 50 -17.49 -16.67 -1.32
C GLY A 50 -16.26 -16.96 -2.20
N SER A 51 -15.09 -16.58 -1.69
CA SER A 51 -13.76 -16.86 -2.24
C SER A 51 -13.33 -16.04 -3.47
N ALA A 52 -13.18 -14.73 -3.28
CA ALA A 52 -12.34 -13.95 -4.20
C ALA A 52 -10.95 -14.59 -4.29
N ARG A 53 -10.58 -15.07 -5.48
CA ARG A 53 -9.28 -15.69 -5.72
C ARG A 53 -8.20 -14.61 -5.84
N ILE A 54 -7.84 -13.98 -4.73
CA ILE A 54 -6.84 -12.90 -4.70
C ILE A 54 -5.43 -13.41 -4.99
N THR A 55 -4.77 -12.84 -5.99
CA THR A 55 -3.35 -13.12 -6.26
C THR A 55 -2.51 -11.90 -5.94
N LEU A 56 -1.52 -12.05 -5.07
CA LEU A 56 -0.58 -10.99 -4.74
C LEU A 56 0.38 -10.77 -5.91
N GLN A 57 0.43 -9.55 -6.43
CA GLN A 57 1.26 -9.14 -7.57
C GLN A 57 2.56 -8.49 -7.12
N ASP A 58 2.50 -7.65 -6.10
CA ASP A 58 3.69 -7.00 -5.53
C ASP A 58 3.52 -6.82 -4.01
N PHE A 59 4.62 -6.87 -3.28
CA PHE A 59 4.65 -6.66 -1.84
C PHE A 59 5.97 -6.02 -1.43
N LYS A 60 5.92 -4.75 -1.03
CA LYS A 60 7.10 -3.93 -0.78
C LYS A 60 6.97 -3.15 0.52
N ARG A 61 8.12 -2.96 1.17
CA ARG A 61 8.26 -2.02 2.29
C ARG A 61 8.46 -0.61 1.73
N VAL A 62 7.74 0.36 2.27
CA VAL A 62 7.96 1.78 1.94
C VAL A 62 9.23 2.23 2.65
N ASP A 63 10.32 2.30 1.90
CA ASP A 63 11.64 2.70 2.43
C ASP A 63 11.99 1.85 3.69
N HIS A 64 12.67 2.44 4.68
CA HIS A 64 12.98 1.81 5.96
C HIS A 64 11.89 2.07 7.03
N SER A 65 10.65 2.33 6.62
CA SER A 65 9.52 2.64 7.51
C SER A 65 8.84 1.40 8.10
N ASN A 66 7.81 1.54 8.93
CA ASN A 66 6.97 0.43 9.39
C ASN A 66 5.80 0.12 8.44
N THR A 67 5.81 0.63 7.23
CA THR A 67 4.68 0.58 6.30
C THR A 67 5.03 -0.28 5.09
N TYR A 68 4.07 -1.09 4.67
CA TYR A 68 4.17 -1.97 3.52
C TYR A 68 2.98 -1.76 2.60
N ILE A 69 3.19 -1.97 1.32
CA ILE A 69 2.17 -1.93 0.28
C ILE A 69 2.09 -3.30 -0.37
N ALA A 70 0.88 -3.81 -0.50
CA ALA A 70 0.57 -5.01 -1.25
C ALA A 70 -0.33 -4.66 -2.42
N LEU A 71 0.09 -4.98 -3.64
CA LEU A 71 -0.77 -4.97 -4.82
C LEU A 71 -1.27 -6.37 -5.11
N PHE A 72 -2.55 -6.48 -5.43
CA PHE A 72 -3.17 -7.77 -5.69
C PHE A 72 -4.22 -7.67 -6.79
N SER A 73 -4.48 -8.78 -7.47
CA SER A 73 -5.53 -8.89 -8.47
C SER A 73 -6.67 -9.77 -7.96
N ILE A 74 -7.89 -9.40 -8.35
CA ILE A 74 -9.11 -10.18 -8.15
C ILE A 74 -9.59 -10.61 -9.54
N PRO A 75 -9.78 -11.90 -9.82
CA PRO A 75 -10.23 -12.35 -11.14
C PRO A 75 -11.60 -11.76 -11.50
N GLY A 76 -11.69 -11.13 -12.67
CA GLY A 76 -12.93 -10.51 -13.18
C GLY A 76 -13.31 -9.20 -12.49
N ASP A 77 -12.37 -8.56 -11.80
CA ASP A 77 -12.59 -7.33 -11.05
C ASP A 77 -11.32 -6.47 -11.10
N LYS A 78 -11.44 -5.20 -10.69
CA LYS A 78 -10.31 -4.28 -10.64
C LYS A 78 -9.26 -4.77 -9.65
N GLU A 79 -8.00 -4.51 -9.95
CA GLU A 79 -6.91 -4.75 -9.01
C GLU A 79 -7.09 -3.92 -7.73
N GLY A 80 -6.49 -4.41 -6.65
CA GLY A 80 -6.54 -3.77 -5.35
C GLY A 80 -5.17 -3.48 -4.77
N MET A 81 -5.18 -2.56 -3.82
CA MET A 81 -4.04 -2.16 -3.02
C MET A 81 -4.41 -2.31 -1.55
N ALA A 82 -3.48 -2.85 -0.76
CA ALA A 82 -3.57 -2.80 0.69
C ALA A 82 -2.35 -2.11 1.30
N VAL A 83 -2.60 -1.27 2.29
CA VAL A 83 -1.59 -0.70 3.17
C VAL A 83 -1.51 -1.54 4.44
N LEU A 84 -0.31 -1.99 4.77
CA LEU A 84 -0.04 -2.77 5.97
C LEU A 84 0.92 -2.02 6.90
N LYS A 85 0.69 -2.14 8.21
CA LYS A 85 1.57 -1.60 9.25
C LYS A 85 2.23 -2.72 10.02
N GLN A 86 3.53 -2.56 10.25
CA GLN A 86 4.34 -3.45 11.08
C GLN A 86 4.31 -3.00 12.54
N GLY A 87 3.97 -3.94 13.43
CA GLY A 87 4.07 -3.80 14.88
C GLY A 87 5.49 -4.07 15.39
N TRP A 88 5.71 -3.85 16.69
CA TRP A 88 7.02 -4.11 17.31
C TRP A 88 7.36 -5.60 17.35
N ASN A 89 6.35 -6.46 17.27
CA ASN A 89 6.50 -7.92 17.13
C ASN A 89 6.93 -8.38 15.72
N LYS A 90 7.23 -7.45 14.80
CA LYS A 90 7.57 -7.71 13.39
C LYS A 90 6.46 -8.33 12.54
N ARG A 91 5.25 -8.42 13.07
CA ARG A 91 4.05 -8.85 12.34
C ARG A 91 3.32 -7.64 11.78
N LEU A 92 2.49 -7.89 10.78
CA LEU A 92 1.74 -6.89 10.04
C LEU A 92 0.26 -6.92 10.43
N ARG A 93 -0.42 -5.81 10.17
CA ARG A 93 -1.88 -5.70 10.12
C ARG A 93 -2.25 -4.93 8.86
N ILE A 94 -3.35 -5.31 8.22
CA ILE A 94 -3.96 -4.51 7.15
C ILE A 94 -4.59 -3.29 7.83
N GLU A 95 -4.24 -2.10 7.36
CA GLU A 95 -4.80 -0.83 7.82
C GLU A 95 -5.93 -0.37 6.90
N VAL A 96 -5.71 -0.48 5.60
CA VAL A 96 -6.73 -0.23 4.57
C VAL A 96 -6.50 -1.20 3.39
N SER A 97 -7.60 -1.59 2.76
CA SER A 97 -7.63 -2.29 1.47
C SER A 97 -8.62 -1.54 0.59
N THR A 98 -8.23 -1.23 -0.65
CA THR A 98 -9.09 -0.55 -1.62
C THR A 98 -8.87 -1.13 -3.00
N LYS A 99 -9.90 -1.03 -3.84
CA LYS A 99 -9.77 -1.28 -5.27
C LYS A 99 -9.17 -0.06 -5.94
N MET A 100 -8.36 -0.29 -6.96
CA MET A 100 -7.86 0.78 -7.80
C MET A 100 -9.00 1.33 -8.65
N SER A 101 -9.02 2.65 -8.80
CA SER A 101 -10.05 3.37 -9.55
C SER A 101 -9.61 3.68 -10.98
N ASN A 102 -8.32 3.98 -11.14
CA ASN A 102 -7.69 4.33 -12.41
C ASN A 102 -6.56 3.33 -12.76
N LEU A 103 -6.04 3.46 -13.99
CA LEU A 103 -4.85 2.74 -14.46
C LEU A 103 -3.63 2.95 -13.53
N VAL A 104 -3.47 4.19 -13.05
CA VAL A 104 -2.50 4.55 -12.01
C VAL A 104 -3.20 5.45 -11.00
N ASP A 105 -3.26 5.01 -9.75
CA ASP A 105 -3.76 5.78 -8.63
C ASP A 105 -2.62 6.50 -7.90
N TYR A 106 -2.97 7.66 -7.35
CA TYR A 106 -2.12 8.47 -6.48
C TYR A 106 -2.74 8.52 -5.08
N ASP A 107 -1.90 8.33 -4.05
CA ASP A 107 -2.29 8.51 -2.66
C ASP A 107 -1.12 9.10 -1.85
N ASP A 108 -1.42 9.69 -0.68
CA ASP A 108 -0.42 10.11 0.28
C ASP A 108 -0.36 9.15 1.48
N ILE A 109 0.79 8.48 1.64
CA ILE A 109 0.95 7.49 2.70
C ILE A 109 1.75 8.04 3.87
N HIS A 110 1.11 8.05 5.03
CA HIS A 110 1.72 8.48 6.28
C HIS A 110 2.45 7.33 6.94
N THR A 111 3.77 7.45 7.11
CA THR A 111 4.62 6.43 7.75
C THR A 111 5.26 6.98 9.02
N ASN A 112 5.90 6.11 9.82
CA ASN A 112 6.74 6.56 10.94
C ASN A 112 8.04 7.28 10.50
N LYS A 113 8.27 7.47 9.19
CA LYS A 113 9.42 8.18 8.61
C LYS A 113 9.03 9.46 7.86
N GLY A 114 7.74 9.82 7.90
CA GLY A 114 7.17 10.96 7.19
C GLY A 114 6.11 10.53 6.18
N THR A 115 5.61 11.50 5.42
CA THR A 115 4.63 11.28 4.36
C THR A 115 5.33 11.02 3.03
N TYR A 116 4.80 10.06 2.29
CA TYR A 116 5.31 9.68 0.97
C TYR A 116 4.17 9.79 -0.04
N ALA A 117 4.49 10.25 -1.25
CA ALA A 117 3.65 10.08 -2.41
C ALA A 117 3.68 8.60 -2.78
N LEU A 118 2.53 8.01 -3.04
CA LEU A 118 2.38 6.63 -3.44
C LEU A 118 1.73 6.59 -4.82
N PHE A 119 2.39 5.92 -5.77
CA PHE A 119 1.78 5.56 -7.04
C PHE A 119 1.63 4.06 -7.11
N THR A 120 0.43 3.63 -7.44
CA THR A 120 0.12 2.22 -7.69
C THR A 120 -0.60 2.10 -9.00
N GLY A 121 -0.18 1.16 -9.83
CA GLY A 121 -0.83 0.98 -11.11
C GLY A 121 -0.33 -0.22 -11.89
N THR A 122 -0.88 -0.35 -13.08
CA THR A 122 -0.46 -1.37 -14.06
C THR A 122 0.30 -0.72 -15.21
N ASN A 123 1.22 -1.47 -15.82
CA ASN A 123 1.97 -1.06 -17.00
C ASN A 123 2.16 -2.25 -17.94
N ARG A 124 1.06 -2.98 -18.22
CA ARG A 124 1.07 -4.20 -19.05
C ARG A 124 1.53 -3.90 -20.49
N SER A 125 1.25 -2.72 -21.02
CA SER A 125 1.73 -2.27 -22.34
C SER A 125 3.22 -1.93 -22.35
N LYS A 126 3.81 -1.67 -21.17
CA LYS A 126 5.18 -1.18 -20.96
C LYS A 126 5.43 0.17 -21.64
N GLN A 127 4.39 0.90 -22.02
CA GLN A 127 4.50 2.23 -22.64
C GLN A 127 4.73 3.33 -21.61
N ILE A 128 4.26 3.14 -20.38
CA ILE A 128 4.48 4.12 -19.31
C ILE A 128 5.96 4.04 -18.89
N GLU A 129 6.67 5.14 -19.05
CA GLU A 129 8.06 5.30 -18.60
C GLU A 129 8.14 6.12 -17.33
N ARG A 130 7.23 7.10 -17.17
CA ARG A 130 7.22 7.99 -16.00
C ARG A 130 5.80 8.31 -15.59
N VAL A 131 5.63 8.56 -14.30
CA VAL A 131 4.42 9.11 -13.73
C VAL A 131 4.74 10.44 -13.07
N LYS A 132 3.89 11.43 -13.32
CA LYS A 132 3.93 12.73 -12.66
C LYS A 132 2.68 12.93 -11.81
N ALA A 133 2.84 13.53 -10.64
CA ALA A 133 1.72 14.05 -9.84
C ALA A 133 1.94 15.53 -9.55
N ALA A 134 1.05 16.37 -10.04
CA ALA A 134 0.98 17.78 -9.65
C ALA A 134 -0.01 17.93 -8.49
N LEU A 135 0.47 18.43 -7.34
CA LEU A 135 -0.38 18.59 -6.17
C LEU A 135 -1.45 19.66 -6.44
N VAL A 136 -2.70 19.41 -6.05
CA VAL A 136 -3.80 20.38 -6.30
C VAL A 136 -3.65 21.62 -5.41
N HIS A 137 -3.05 21.47 -4.23
CA HIS A 137 -2.94 22.51 -3.21
C HIS A 137 -1.53 23.08 -3.06
N ASP A 138 -0.60 22.71 -3.94
CA ASP A 138 0.79 23.17 -3.91
C ASP A 138 1.37 23.21 -5.33
N THR A 139 2.44 23.98 -5.54
CA THR A 139 3.18 23.99 -6.82
C THR A 139 4.13 22.79 -6.98
N TYR A 140 4.32 22.02 -5.90
CA TYR A 140 5.18 20.85 -5.92
C TYR A 140 4.66 19.78 -6.89
N THR A 141 5.58 19.21 -7.65
CA THR A 141 5.31 18.12 -8.59
C THR A 141 6.25 16.96 -8.29
N ILE A 142 5.68 15.77 -8.20
CA ILE A 142 6.42 14.53 -8.07
C ILE A 142 6.58 13.94 -9.46
N ASP A 143 7.75 13.38 -9.75
CA ASP A 143 8.06 12.78 -11.04
C ASP A 143 8.94 11.54 -10.81
N ALA A 144 8.40 10.37 -11.14
CA ALA A 144 9.02 9.09 -10.86
C ALA A 144 9.10 8.21 -12.11
N ALA A 145 10.21 7.49 -12.25
CA ALA A 145 10.39 6.50 -13.31
C ALA A 145 9.61 5.23 -12.99
N VAL A 146 8.87 4.72 -13.97
CA VAL A 146 8.06 3.51 -13.86
C VAL A 146 8.89 2.30 -14.31
N PRO A 147 9.00 1.25 -13.48
CA PRO A 147 9.70 0.03 -13.86
C PRO A 147 8.96 -0.68 -15.00
N LYS A 148 9.71 -1.46 -15.78
CA LYS A 148 9.17 -2.29 -16.88
C LYS A 148 8.50 -3.59 -16.41
N SER A 149 7.72 -3.49 -15.35
CA SER A 149 6.90 -4.56 -14.79
C SER A 149 5.43 -4.31 -15.06
N ASP A 150 4.64 -5.38 -15.14
CA ASP A 150 3.21 -5.29 -15.45
C ASP A 150 2.41 -4.58 -14.35
N TYR A 151 2.93 -4.58 -13.12
CA TYR A 151 2.42 -3.86 -11.96
C TYR A 151 3.56 -3.09 -11.32
N PHE A 152 3.25 -1.96 -10.69
CA PHE A 152 4.26 -1.20 -9.95
C PHE A 152 3.69 -0.53 -8.71
N VAL A 153 4.54 -0.50 -7.68
CA VAL A 153 4.42 0.39 -6.52
C VAL A 153 5.62 1.31 -6.55
N LEU A 154 5.38 2.61 -6.64
CA LEU A 154 6.40 3.65 -6.51
C LEU A 154 6.07 4.50 -5.31
N TYR A 155 7.10 4.94 -4.60
CA TYR A 155 6.93 5.88 -3.51
C TYR A 155 8.06 6.89 -3.51
N GLU A 156 7.71 8.15 -3.25
CA GLU A 156 8.66 9.26 -3.15
C GLU A 156 8.41 10.06 -1.88
N LYS A 157 9.48 10.40 -1.15
CA LYS A 157 9.32 11.10 0.13
C LYS A 157 8.92 12.54 -0.11
N ILE A 158 7.81 12.96 0.50
CA ILE A 158 7.32 14.33 0.37
C ILE A 158 8.08 15.23 1.36
N PRO A 159 8.60 16.39 0.93
CA PRO A 159 9.22 17.35 1.82
C PRO A 159 8.27 17.80 2.93
N SER A 160 8.78 17.93 4.16
CA SER A 160 7.96 18.24 5.34
C SER A 160 7.30 19.63 5.35
N HIS A 161 7.67 20.51 4.41
CA HIS A 161 7.03 21.82 4.26
C HIS A 161 5.71 21.74 3.47
N ILE A 162 5.47 20.66 2.73
CA ILE A 162 4.22 20.41 2.00
C ILE A 162 3.17 19.94 3.01
N LYS A 163 2.09 20.70 3.15
CA LYS A 163 1.03 20.42 4.14
C LYS A 163 -0.09 19.55 3.60
N HIS A 164 -0.39 19.68 2.32
CA HIS A 164 -1.52 19.02 1.66
C HIS A 164 -1.03 18.27 0.41
N PRO A 165 -0.42 17.09 0.61
CA PRO A 165 0.08 16.26 -0.47
C PRO A 165 -1.03 15.57 -1.28
N PHE A 166 -2.26 15.53 -0.77
CA PHE A 166 -3.41 14.96 -1.46
C PHE A 166 -4.56 15.99 -1.54
N PRO A 167 -5.33 16.04 -2.65
CA PRO A 167 -5.20 15.23 -3.86
C PRO A 167 -4.14 15.77 -4.84
N ALA A 168 -3.78 14.95 -5.83
CA ALA A 168 -2.90 15.32 -6.94
C ALA A 168 -3.48 14.89 -8.29
N THR A 169 -3.13 15.63 -9.34
CA THR A 169 -3.45 15.26 -10.73
C THR A 169 -2.31 14.42 -11.30
N THR A 170 -2.62 13.22 -11.75
CA THR A 170 -1.64 12.27 -12.30
C THR A 170 -1.54 12.38 -13.82
N THR A 171 -0.31 12.37 -14.34
CA THR A 171 0.00 12.34 -15.78
C THR A 171 0.97 11.20 -16.08
N LEU A 172 0.66 10.42 -17.13
CA LEU A 172 1.47 9.29 -17.59
C LEU A 172 2.26 9.70 -18.82
N LEU A 173 3.58 9.47 -18.78
CA LEU A 173 4.48 9.85 -19.86
C LEU A 173 5.14 8.63 -20.47
N ASP A 174 5.28 8.66 -21.80
CA ASP A 174 6.04 7.68 -22.55
C ASP A 174 7.54 8.02 -22.61
N LYS A 175 8.27 7.30 -23.47
CA LYS A 175 9.72 7.49 -23.67
C LYS A 175 10.10 8.79 -24.37
N ALA A 176 9.23 9.30 -25.23
CA ALA A 176 9.42 10.60 -25.88
C ALA A 176 9.12 11.76 -24.90
N GLY A 177 8.41 11.47 -23.81
CA GLY A 177 7.93 12.46 -22.85
C GLY A 177 6.53 12.98 -23.18
N ASP A 178 5.82 12.30 -24.09
CA ASP A 178 4.47 12.65 -24.49
C ASP A 178 3.47 12.17 -23.44
N ASP A 179 2.42 12.95 -23.21
CA ASP A 179 1.31 12.58 -22.34
C ASP A 179 0.46 11.50 -23.01
N ILE A 180 0.46 10.31 -22.41
CA ILE A 180 -0.30 9.15 -22.85
C ILE A 180 -1.44 8.78 -21.91
N THR A 181 -1.79 9.63 -20.94
CA THR A 181 -2.76 9.31 -19.88
C THR A 181 -4.11 8.85 -20.44
N VAL A 182 -4.69 9.63 -21.35
CA VAL A 182 -5.99 9.31 -21.97
C VAL A 182 -5.86 8.13 -22.93
N LYS A 183 -4.80 8.10 -23.73
CA LYS A 183 -4.57 7.05 -24.72
C LYS A 183 -4.43 5.69 -24.04
N GLU A 184 -3.60 5.59 -23.02
CA GLU A 184 -3.34 4.34 -22.31
C GLU A 184 -4.56 3.86 -21.53
N PHE A 185 -5.34 4.78 -20.95
CA PHE A 185 -6.62 4.44 -20.32
C PHE A 185 -7.59 3.79 -21.32
N MET A 186 -7.76 4.40 -22.49
CA MET A 186 -8.64 3.86 -23.55
C MET A 186 -8.12 2.52 -24.10
N ASP A 187 -6.81 2.40 -24.31
CA ASP A 187 -6.19 1.17 -24.82
C ASP A 187 -6.29 0.00 -23.83
N GLN A 188 -6.34 0.26 -22.52
CA GLN A 188 -6.52 -0.78 -21.50
C GLN A 188 -7.98 -1.25 -21.45
N GLU A 189 -8.96 -0.33 -21.45
CA GLU A 189 -10.39 -0.68 -21.46
C GLU A 189 -10.78 -1.53 -22.67
N LEU A 190 -10.06 -1.40 -23.80
CA LEU A 190 -10.27 -2.25 -24.98
C LEU A 190 -9.65 -3.64 -24.88
N ARG A 191 -8.76 -3.90 -23.90
CA ARG A 191 -8.07 -5.20 -23.73
C ARG A 191 -8.73 -6.09 -22.68
N GLU A 192 -9.58 -5.53 -21.83
CA GLU A 192 -10.33 -6.23 -20.76
C GLU A 192 -11.73 -6.62 -21.23
#